data_AF-E3KME9-F1
#
_entry.id   AF-E3KME9-F1
#
_cell.length_a   1.000
_cell.length_b   1.000
_cell.length_c   1.000
_cell.angle_alpha   90.00
_cell.angle_beta   90.00
_cell.angle_gamma   90.00
#
_symmetry.space_group_name_H-M   'P 1'
#
loop_
_entity.id
_entity.type
_entity.pdbx_description
1 polymer ?
#
loop_
_entity_poly.entity_id
_entity_poly.type
_entity_poly.pdbx_seq_one_letter_code
_entity_poly.pdbx_strand_id
1 'polypeptide(L)'
;MTSRWIRFKNLLFVGLAFRFLIANSKVSVVVVGHGGDHSSRPPPSPDSLPISPPKLVIVHIVLQLLTWGILLPMGVMLGLGRSRLHGPVQAVAGLLLSLPATSLSHLSARHPYPATLHAALGAPLFGLLLLQICLGFFLKSHWLQTSRFRSLIQLAHSIIGKSFIPLSWLQILLGAVASLSFCYGDHLGQCLAHMIMGSAFVGYGVVMLSLMEFGKPWLKAHQLSPEYLDCCVITVWGVVNTFTEHGFFFSAGPRWTHKDLQHTFLGVMWASGGGLGIYLSRGGRRSVMSGLVIIVTGWAFQSHQQSLEISTRIHGAFGATLMAAGLVKIITVLRRAPAVSDHLPPPHLGLDPLDHLTPLLLTISGVMFMSATEEQLLLISRIGVDHATYILGQASLGCLLYLYLNLLIHFYRRAVDPRSSSGLAVPDQLLDDRGHNKEREGSRDALYERLSLESFTDPQLDRPHRDSSSSSFDLNHHQS
;
A
#
# COMPACT_ATOMS: atom_id res chain seq x y z
N MET A 1 7.47 -24.85 -13.99
CA MET A 1 6.70 -24.89 -12.71
C MET A 1 6.99 -23.73 -11.73
N THR A 2 7.95 -22.84 -11.98
CA THR A 2 8.44 -21.83 -11.02
C THR A 2 7.72 -20.48 -11.03
N SER A 3 7.11 -20.06 -12.16
CA SER A 3 6.39 -18.78 -12.30
C SER A 3 5.01 -18.76 -11.61
N ARG A 4 4.24 -19.85 -11.71
CA ARG A 4 2.91 -19.99 -11.06
C ARG A 4 3.01 -19.95 -9.52
N TRP A 5 4.09 -20.48 -8.95
CA TRP A 5 4.29 -20.55 -7.49
C TRP A 5 4.72 -19.23 -6.86
N ILE A 6 5.42 -18.37 -7.61
CA ILE A 6 5.78 -17.00 -7.18
C ILE A 6 4.54 -16.10 -7.18
N ARG A 7 3.68 -16.24 -8.21
CA ARG A 7 2.38 -15.54 -8.28
C ARG A 7 1.46 -15.96 -7.13
N PHE A 8 1.45 -17.25 -6.77
CA PHE A 8 0.71 -17.76 -5.60
C PHE A 8 1.18 -17.17 -4.26
N LYS A 9 2.50 -17.00 -4.06
CA LYS A 9 3.07 -16.41 -2.83
C LYS A 9 2.80 -14.91 -2.65
N ASN A 10 2.74 -14.15 -3.74
CA ASN A 10 2.37 -12.72 -3.70
C ASN A 10 0.86 -12.54 -3.55
N LEU A 11 0.06 -13.56 -3.89
CA LEU A 11 -1.37 -13.60 -3.61
C LEU A 11 -1.71 -13.97 -2.17
N LEU A 12 -0.87 -14.79 -1.55
CA LEU A 12 -0.92 -15.00 -0.11
C LEU A 12 -0.70 -13.70 0.67
N PHE A 13 -0.09 -12.67 0.09
CA PHE A 13 0.07 -11.34 0.70
C PHE A 13 -1.26 -10.58 0.76
N VAL A 14 -2.10 -10.64 -0.27
CA VAL A 14 -3.47 -10.10 -0.24
C VAL A 14 -4.33 -10.89 0.75
N GLY A 15 -4.19 -12.22 0.76
CA GLY A 15 -4.79 -13.09 1.77
C GLY A 15 -4.26 -12.88 3.19
N LEU A 16 -2.99 -12.47 3.36
CA LEU A 16 -2.39 -12.11 4.64
C LEU A 16 -2.82 -10.72 5.08
N ALA A 17 -3.00 -9.76 4.17
CA ALA A 17 -3.58 -8.45 4.47
C ALA A 17 -5.03 -8.61 4.97
N PHE A 18 -5.78 -9.52 4.35
CA PHE A 18 -7.12 -9.93 4.78
C PHE A 18 -7.10 -10.65 6.14
N ARG A 19 -6.19 -11.61 6.34
CA ARG A 19 -5.99 -12.27 7.64
C ARG A 19 -5.41 -11.34 8.70
N PHE A 20 -4.71 -10.29 8.30
CA PHE A 20 -4.17 -9.25 9.18
C PHE A 20 -5.29 -8.35 9.67
N LEU A 21 -6.20 -7.88 8.80
CA LEU A 21 -7.42 -7.19 9.22
C LEU A 21 -8.21 -8.01 10.27
N ILE A 22 -8.31 -9.33 10.07
CA ILE A 22 -8.94 -10.26 11.03
C ILE A 22 -8.05 -10.54 12.27
N ALA A 23 -6.72 -10.45 12.15
CA ALA A 23 -5.80 -10.69 13.26
C ALA A 23 -5.67 -9.46 14.17
N ASN A 24 -5.77 -8.23 13.66
CA ASN A 24 -5.73 -7.02 14.49
C ASN A 24 -6.89 -6.97 15.49
N SER A 25 -8.09 -7.45 15.11
CA SER A 25 -9.19 -7.56 16.07
C SER A 25 -8.91 -8.56 17.19
N LYS A 26 -8.00 -9.54 16.98
CA LYS A 26 -7.58 -10.52 17.99
C LYS A 26 -6.30 -10.13 18.74
N VAL A 27 -5.40 -9.35 18.14
CA VAL A 27 -4.19 -8.85 18.81
C VAL A 27 -4.56 -7.90 19.95
N SER A 28 -5.65 -7.13 19.81
CA SER A 28 -6.21 -6.33 20.92
C SER A 28 -6.61 -7.17 22.15
N VAL A 29 -6.94 -8.45 21.99
CA VAL A 29 -7.39 -9.34 23.08
C VAL A 29 -6.21 -9.93 23.87
N VAL A 30 -5.03 -10.07 23.26
CA VAL A 30 -3.88 -10.75 23.90
C VAL A 30 -3.07 -9.80 24.79
N VAL A 31 -3.07 -8.48 24.53
CA VAL A 31 -2.18 -7.55 25.25
C VAL A 31 -2.76 -7.02 26.57
N VAL A 32 -4.00 -7.38 26.91
CA VAL A 32 -4.60 -7.05 28.22
C VAL A 32 -3.97 -7.89 29.37
N GLY A 33 -3.16 -8.91 29.06
CA GLY A 33 -2.69 -9.92 30.02
C GLY A 33 -1.30 -9.73 30.67
N HIS A 34 -0.54 -8.68 30.37
CA HIS A 34 0.79 -8.49 30.99
C HIS A 34 0.93 -7.16 31.73
N GLY A 35 0.29 -7.11 32.91
CA GLY A 35 0.64 -6.17 33.97
C GLY A 35 2.00 -6.54 34.58
N GLY A 36 3.05 -5.88 34.11
CA GLY A 36 4.41 -5.98 34.65
C GLY A 36 4.93 -4.60 35.04
N ASP A 37 4.60 -4.19 36.26
CA ASP A 37 5.36 -3.39 37.24
C ASP A 37 6.32 -2.25 36.81
N HIS A 38 6.07 -1.50 35.73
CA HIS A 38 6.89 -0.33 35.37
C HIS A 38 6.07 0.96 35.16
N SER A 39 6.20 1.85 36.15
CA SER A 39 5.67 3.22 36.31
C SER A 39 4.28 3.36 36.95
N SER A 40 4.27 3.86 38.18
CA SER A 40 3.11 4.15 39.05
C SER A 40 2.52 5.55 38.84
N ARG A 41 2.81 6.22 37.72
CA ARG A 41 2.34 7.59 37.49
C ARG A 41 0.89 7.54 36.99
N PRO A 42 -0.05 8.25 37.64
CA PRO A 42 -1.44 8.28 37.18
C PRO A 42 -1.51 8.87 35.77
N PRO A 43 -2.52 8.48 34.98
CA PRO A 43 -2.73 9.07 33.65
C PRO A 43 -2.83 10.60 33.76
N PRO A 44 -2.33 11.34 32.75
CA PRO A 44 -2.42 12.79 32.73
C PRO A 44 -3.88 13.25 32.83
N SER A 45 -4.11 14.41 33.45
CA SER A 45 -5.46 14.96 33.51
C SER A 45 -5.95 15.33 32.11
N PRO A 46 -7.26 15.18 31.81
CA PRO A 46 -7.83 15.52 30.50
C PRO A 46 -7.56 16.97 30.06
N ASP A 47 -7.26 17.85 31.02
CA ASP A 47 -7.00 19.27 30.78
C ASP A 47 -5.53 19.61 30.51
N SER A 48 -4.61 18.66 30.66
CA SER A 48 -3.18 18.92 30.46
C SER A 48 -2.79 18.96 28.99
N LEU A 49 -1.92 19.90 28.61
CA LEU A 49 -1.31 19.91 27.29
C LEU A 49 -0.38 18.69 27.12
N PRO A 50 -0.20 18.18 25.89
CA PRO A 50 0.75 17.10 25.64
C PRO A 50 2.15 17.44 26.17
N ILE A 51 2.84 16.41 26.65
CA ILE A 51 4.20 16.54 27.17
C ILE A 51 5.14 16.91 26.02
N SER A 52 5.87 18.02 26.15
CA SER A 52 6.93 18.39 25.21
C SER A 52 8.02 17.32 25.19
N PRO A 53 8.26 16.63 24.06
CA PRO A 53 9.20 15.51 24.03
C PRO A 53 10.65 15.99 24.22
N PRO A 54 11.44 15.32 25.09
CA PRO A 54 12.87 15.57 25.19
C PRO A 54 13.56 15.39 23.83
N LYS A 55 14.66 16.12 23.59
CA LYS A 55 15.38 16.08 22.30
C LYS A 55 15.72 14.67 21.81
N LEU A 56 16.12 13.78 22.73
CA LEU A 56 16.45 12.40 22.40
C LEU A 56 15.21 11.54 22.05
N VAL A 57 14.02 11.88 22.58
CA VAL A 57 12.76 11.27 22.16
C VAL A 57 12.39 11.72 20.74
N ILE A 58 12.66 12.98 20.38
CA ILE A 58 12.49 13.46 18.99
C ILE A 58 13.41 12.68 18.05
N VAL A 59 14.68 12.49 18.42
CA VAL A 59 15.63 11.67 17.64
C VAL A 59 15.12 10.23 17.49
N HIS A 60 14.60 9.63 18.58
CA HIS A 60 13.95 8.32 18.50
C HIS A 60 12.80 8.31 17.49
N ILE A 61 11.85 9.25 17.58
CA ILE A 61 10.70 9.32 16.66
C ILE A 61 11.16 9.40 15.21
N VAL A 62 12.10 10.30 14.89
CA VAL A 62 12.61 10.48 13.52
C VAL A 62 13.28 9.20 13.01
N LEU A 63 14.16 8.59 13.81
CA LEU A 63 14.87 7.37 13.40
C LEU A 63 13.92 6.17 13.26
N GLN A 64 12.92 6.04 14.13
CA GLN A 64 11.94 4.96 14.05
C GLN A 64 10.99 5.16 12.86
N LEU A 65 10.57 6.39 12.54
CA LEU A 65 9.77 6.67 11.34
C LEU A 65 10.56 6.37 10.05
N LEU A 66 11.84 6.74 9.99
CA LEU A 66 12.70 6.38 8.86
C LEU A 66 12.85 4.86 8.73
N THR A 67 13.05 4.17 9.86
CA THR A 67 13.32 2.73 9.88
C THR A 67 12.06 1.91 9.61
N TRP A 68 11.06 2.02 10.48
CA TRP A 68 9.83 1.23 10.42
C TRP A 68 8.86 1.76 9.38
N GLY A 69 8.84 3.07 9.16
CA GLY A 69 7.96 3.71 8.20
C GLY A 69 8.49 3.69 6.77
N ILE A 70 9.80 3.69 6.52
CA ILE A 70 10.33 3.82 5.15
C ILE A 70 11.21 2.62 4.77
N LEU A 71 12.31 2.40 5.48
CA LEU A 71 13.35 1.47 5.04
C LEU A 71 12.94 0.00 5.18
N LEU A 72 12.29 -0.40 6.27
CA LEU A 72 11.83 -1.79 6.45
C LEU A 72 10.77 -2.18 5.38
N PRO A 73 9.69 -1.40 5.15
CA PRO A 73 8.74 -1.70 4.08
C PRO A 73 9.37 -1.71 2.70
N MET A 74 10.25 -0.75 2.39
CA MET A 74 11.01 -0.73 1.13
C MET A 74 11.88 -1.98 0.98
N GLY A 75 12.58 -2.37 2.05
CA GLY A 75 13.36 -3.59 2.09
C GLY A 75 12.50 -4.84 1.83
N VAL A 76 11.26 -4.89 2.36
CA VAL A 76 10.31 -5.98 2.08
C VAL A 76 9.95 -5.99 0.60
N MET A 77 9.63 -4.84 0.00
CA MET A 77 9.32 -4.72 -1.43
C MET A 77 10.49 -5.21 -2.31
N LEU A 78 11.72 -4.82 -1.98
CA LEU A 78 12.93 -5.29 -2.66
C LEU A 78 13.12 -6.81 -2.50
N GLY A 79 12.81 -7.37 -1.33
CA GLY A 79 12.87 -8.81 -1.07
C GLY A 79 11.84 -9.59 -1.89
N LEU A 80 10.62 -9.09 -2.00
CA LEU A 80 9.57 -9.66 -2.86
C LEU A 80 9.99 -9.63 -4.34
N GLY A 81 10.65 -8.56 -4.77
CA GLY A 81 11.23 -8.42 -6.10
C GLY A 81 12.58 -9.14 -6.30
N ARG A 82 13.09 -9.85 -5.28
CA ARG A 82 14.39 -10.56 -5.32
C ARG A 82 15.59 -9.67 -5.66
N SER A 83 15.55 -8.39 -5.28
CA SER A 83 16.67 -7.48 -5.47
C SER A 83 17.82 -7.80 -4.49
N ARG A 84 19.06 -7.69 -4.98
CA ARG A 84 20.27 -7.80 -4.14
C ARG A 84 20.35 -6.73 -3.04
N LEU A 85 19.62 -5.62 -3.20
CA LEU A 85 19.56 -4.52 -2.24
C LEU A 85 18.70 -4.83 -1.01
N HIS A 86 17.90 -5.90 -1.03
CA HIS A 86 17.08 -6.33 0.11
C HIS A 86 17.92 -6.47 1.39
N GLY A 87 19.00 -7.25 1.35
CA GLY A 87 19.85 -7.50 2.52
C GLY A 87 20.50 -6.23 3.07
N PRO A 88 21.21 -5.44 2.26
CA PRO A 88 21.82 -4.18 2.70
C PRO A 88 20.82 -3.19 3.31
N VAL A 89 19.68 -2.94 2.67
CA VAL A 89 18.66 -2.00 3.17
C VAL A 89 18.10 -2.48 4.52
N GLN A 90 17.80 -3.78 4.65
CA GLN A 90 17.30 -4.36 5.89
C GLN A 90 18.34 -4.32 7.02
N ALA A 91 19.63 -4.52 6.71
CA ALA A 91 20.71 -4.42 7.69
C ALA A 91 20.89 -2.97 8.19
N VAL A 92 20.88 -1.98 7.29
CA VAL A 92 20.93 -0.57 7.67
C VAL A 92 19.73 -0.20 8.54
N ALA A 93 18.52 -0.55 8.11
CA ALA A 93 17.30 -0.27 8.83
C ALA A 93 17.31 -0.92 10.23
N GLY A 94 17.50 -2.24 10.29
CA GLY A 94 17.36 -3.00 11.54
C GLY A 94 18.55 -2.83 12.50
N LEU A 95 19.78 -2.97 12.01
CA LEU A 95 20.98 -2.99 12.87
C LEU A 95 21.56 -1.60 13.12
N LEU A 96 21.58 -0.72 12.11
CA LEU A 96 22.27 0.57 12.23
C LEU A 96 21.36 1.70 12.71
N LEU A 97 20.05 1.62 12.45
CA LEU A 97 19.11 2.67 12.81
C LEU A 97 18.17 2.27 13.94
N SER A 98 17.48 1.12 13.84
CA SER A 98 16.50 0.69 14.86
C SER A 98 17.14 0.44 16.22
N LEU A 99 18.29 -0.24 16.25
CA LEU A 99 18.99 -0.62 17.48
C LEU A 99 19.40 0.61 18.31
N PRO A 100 20.17 1.58 17.76
CA PRO A 100 20.52 2.79 18.48
C PRO A 100 19.30 3.62 18.88
N ALA A 101 18.30 3.76 17.98
CA ALA A 101 17.10 4.54 18.26
C ALA A 101 16.31 4.00 19.47
N THR A 102 16.28 2.69 19.65
CA THR A 102 15.61 2.05 20.78
C THR A 102 16.40 2.26 22.07
N SER A 103 17.72 2.01 22.05
CA SER A 103 18.59 2.22 23.22
C SER A 103 18.65 3.68 23.69
N LEU A 104 18.72 4.64 22.75
CA LEU A 104 18.73 6.08 23.06
C LEU A 104 17.47 6.53 23.80
N SER A 105 16.31 5.97 23.44
CA SER A 105 15.05 6.30 24.11
C SER A 105 15.02 5.84 25.57
N HIS A 106 15.53 4.65 25.88
CA HIS A 106 15.61 4.13 27.26
C HIS A 106 16.59 4.93 28.12
N LEU A 107 17.71 5.39 27.54
CA LEU A 107 18.67 6.26 28.24
C LEU A 107 18.09 7.65 28.57
N SER A 108 17.15 8.11 27.74
CA SER A 108 16.48 9.41 27.88
C SER A 108 15.23 9.34 28.74
N ALA A 109 14.62 8.16 28.83
CA ALA A 109 13.36 7.90 29.51
C ALA A 109 13.54 7.67 31.00
N ARG A 110 14.21 8.59 31.71
CA ARG A 110 13.85 8.87 33.11
C ARG A 110 12.49 9.59 33.12
N HIS A 111 11.48 8.79 32.77
CA HIS A 111 10.01 8.86 32.75
C HIS A 111 9.27 10.21 32.89
N PRO A 112 9.06 10.95 31.78
CA PRO A 112 7.95 11.88 31.70
C PRO A 112 6.61 11.19 31.32
N TYR A 113 6.64 10.07 30.57
CA TYR A 113 5.42 9.40 30.06
C TYR A 113 4.94 8.23 30.93
N PRO A 114 3.62 7.97 31.02
CA PRO A 114 3.05 6.80 31.68
C PRO A 114 3.35 5.50 30.91
N ALA A 115 3.02 4.34 31.50
CA ALA A 115 3.12 3.06 30.83
C ALA A 115 2.26 3.04 29.55
N THR A 116 2.85 2.69 28.42
CA THR A 116 2.18 2.71 27.11
C THR A 116 2.27 1.37 26.40
N LEU A 117 1.25 1.04 25.60
CA LEU A 117 1.26 -0.14 24.73
C LEU A 117 2.39 -0.08 23.69
N HIS A 118 2.75 1.12 23.23
CA HIS A 118 3.89 1.35 22.35
C HIS A 118 5.20 0.82 22.95
N ALA A 119 5.49 1.19 24.20
CA ALA A 119 6.70 0.76 24.90
C ALA A 119 6.67 -0.76 25.17
N ALA A 120 5.53 -1.30 25.59
CA ALA A 120 5.36 -2.72 25.87
C ALA A 120 5.59 -3.60 24.63
N LEU A 121 5.11 -3.18 23.45
CA LEU A 121 5.30 -3.91 22.19
C LEU A 121 6.71 -3.73 21.60
N GLY A 122 7.49 -2.75 22.07
CA GLY A 122 8.84 -2.49 21.56
C GLY A 122 9.79 -3.68 21.69
N ALA A 123 9.87 -4.29 22.88
CA ALA A 123 10.78 -5.42 23.12
C ALA A 123 10.42 -6.69 22.31
N PRO A 124 9.15 -7.16 22.26
CA PRO A 124 8.75 -8.26 21.39
C PRO A 124 9.03 -8.01 19.90
N LEU A 125 8.74 -6.81 19.41
CA LEU A 125 9.00 -6.43 18.02
C LEU A 125 10.50 -6.43 17.70
N PHE A 126 11.32 -5.98 18.65
CA PHE A 126 12.77 -6.01 18.52
C PHE A 126 13.31 -7.45 18.50
N GLY A 127 12.79 -8.33 19.36
CA GLY A 127 13.09 -9.76 19.32
C GLY A 127 12.74 -10.41 17.97
N LEU A 128 11.58 -10.04 17.40
CA LEU A 128 11.16 -10.51 16.08
C LEU A 128 12.10 -10.02 14.96
N LEU A 129 12.58 -8.77 15.05
CA LEU A 129 13.56 -8.21 14.12
C LEU A 129 14.90 -8.95 14.20
N LEU A 130 15.40 -9.23 15.41
CA LEU A 130 16.63 -10.00 15.61
C LEU A 130 16.49 -11.41 15.04
N LEU A 131 15.38 -12.09 15.32
CA LEU A 131 15.06 -13.40 14.73
C LEU A 131 15.08 -13.32 13.20
N GLN A 132 14.42 -12.32 12.61
CA GLN A 132 14.39 -12.14 11.16
C GLN A 132 15.80 -11.99 10.55
N ILE A 133 16.68 -11.23 11.21
CA ILE A 133 18.08 -11.05 10.83
C ILE A 133 18.84 -12.38 10.92
N CYS A 134 18.71 -13.12 12.02
CA CYS A 134 19.35 -14.43 12.20
C CYS A 134 18.91 -15.43 11.12
N LEU A 135 17.60 -15.53 10.84
CA LEU A 135 17.08 -16.38 9.76
C LEU A 135 17.62 -15.94 8.39
N GLY A 136 17.74 -14.63 8.15
CA GLY A 136 18.33 -14.07 6.94
C GLY A 136 19.79 -14.46 6.74
N PHE A 137 20.61 -14.36 7.79
CA PHE A 137 22.01 -14.80 7.76
C PHE A 137 22.15 -16.30 7.52
N PHE A 138 21.33 -17.13 8.19
CA PHE A 138 21.31 -18.58 7.96
C PHE A 138 20.95 -18.92 6.51
N LEU A 139 19.95 -18.24 5.93
CA LEU A 139 19.57 -18.48 4.54
C LEU A 139 20.65 -18.04 3.55
N LYS A 140 21.50 -17.09 3.93
CA LYS A 140 22.64 -16.61 3.14
C LYS A 140 23.91 -17.47 3.31
N SER A 141 24.08 -18.18 4.43
CA SER A 141 25.27 -19.03 4.68
C SER A 141 25.34 -20.28 3.80
N HIS A 142 24.31 -20.55 2.98
CA HIS A 142 24.23 -21.70 2.08
C HIS A 142 24.20 -23.08 2.76
N TRP A 143 24.04 -23.17 4.08
CA TRP A 143 23.98 -24.45 4.81
C TRP A 143 22.71 -25.26 4.50
N LEU A 144 22.81 -26.60 4.54
CA LEU A 144 21.67 -27.55 4.45
C LEU A 144 20.73 -27.31 3.24
N GLN A 145 21.28 -27.09 2.04
CA GLN A 145 20.54 -26.65 0.84
C GLN A 145 19.36 -27.55 0.45
N THR A 146 19.50 -28.87 0.60
CA THR A 146 18.49 -29.87 0.20
C THR A 146 17.54 -30.27 1.33
N SER A 147 17.68 -29.71 2.53
CA SER A 147 16.91 -30.11 3.70
C SER A 147 15.49 -29.52 3.72
N ARG A 148 14.53 -30.28 4.24
CA ARG A 148 13.18 -29.76 4.58
C ARG A 148 13.25 -28.64 5.63
N PHE A 149 14.25 -28.69 6.51
CA PHE A 149 14.48 -27.67 7.54
C PHE A 149 14.76 -26.28 6.96
N ARG A 150 15.61 -26.19 5.93
CA ARG A 150 15.86 -24.90 5.25
C ARG A 150 14.59 -24.34 4.62
N SER A 151 13.73 -25.20 4.06
CA SER A 151 12.45 -24.76 3.47
C SER A 151 11.50 -24.20 4.53
N LEU A 152 11.47 -24.78 5.74
CA LEU A 152 10.73 -24.24 6.88
C LEU A 152 11.28 -22.87 7.30
N ILE A 153 12.60 -22.70 7.37
CA ILE A 153 13.22 -21.41 7.69
C ILE A 153 12.92 -20.36 6.62
N GLN A 154 12.92 -20.72 5.33
CA GLN A 154 12.50 -19.82 4.26
C GLN A 154 11.05 -19.37 4.42
N LEU A 155 10.16 -20.28 4.82
CA LEU A 155 8.77 -19.94 5.08
C LEU A 155 8.64 -19.00 6.28
N ALA A 156 9.29 -19.31 7.41
CA ALA A 156 9.30 -18.47 8.61
C ALA A 156 9.83 -17.06 8.31
N HIS A 157 11.01 -16.97 7.67
CA HIS A 157 11.61 -15.70 7.25
C HIS A 157 10.69 -14.90 6.31
N SER A 158 9.95 -15.59 5.42
CA SER A 158 9.02 -14.92 4.51
C SER A 158 7.78 -14.40 5.22
N ILE A 159 7.22 -15.15 6.17
CA ILE A 159 6.03 -14.76 6.95
C ILE A 159 6.39 -13.58 7.86
N ILE A 160 7.44 -13.73 8.66
CA ILE A 160 7.91 -12.68 9.59
C ILE A 160 8.31 -11.41 8.82
N GLY A 161 9.06 -11.57 7.72
CA GLY A 161 9.44 -10.44 6.86
C GLY A 161 8.25 -9.64 6.36
N LYS A 162 7.19 -10.32 5.89
CA LYS A 162 5.97 -9.66 5.40
C LYS A 162 5.13 -9.06 6.51
N SER A 163 5.15 -9.62 7.73
CA SER A 163 4.40 -9.06 8.86
C SER A 163 4.96 -7.73 9.35
N PHE A 164 6.20 -7.36 9.00
CA PHE A 164 6.73 -6.04 9.37
C PHE A 164 5.97 -4.86 8.76
N ILE A 165 5.38 -4.98 7.57
CA ILE A 165 4.56 -3.90 6.99
C ILE A 165 3.38 -3.55 7.94
N PRO A 166 2.54 -4.54 8.30
CA PRO A 166 1.47 -4.29 9.25
C PRO A 166 1.92 -3.92 10.67
N LEU A 167 2.98 -4.53 11.18
CA LEU A 167 3.49 -4.24 12.53
C LEU A 167 4.12 -2.84 12.62
N SER A 168 4.76 -2.36 11.55
CA SER A 168 5.23 -0.99 11.43
C SER A 168 4.08 0.00 11.53
N TRP A 169 2.98 -0.24 10.79
CA TRP A 169 1.79 0.61 10.86
C TRP A 169 1.26 0.71 12.29
N LEU A 170 1.07 -0.44 12.95
CA LEU A 170 0.63 -0.49 14.35
C LEU A 170 1.56 0.31 15.27
N GLN A 171 2.87 0.09 15.19
CA GLN A 171 3.82 0.70 16.11
C GLN A 171 3.97 2.22 15.90
N ILE A 172 3.82 2.70 14.66
CA ILE A 172 3.79 4.13 14.34
C ILE A 172 2.55 4.78 14.93
N LEU A 173 1.37 4.17 14.78
CA LEU A 173 0.13 4.68 15.38
C LEU A 173 0.21 4.72 16.90
N LEU A 174 0.67 3.63 17.52
CA LEU A 174 0.87 3.58 18.97
C LEU A 174 1.90 4.60 19.45
N GLY A 175 2.94 4.87 18.65
CA GLY A 175 3.93 5.91 18.94
C GLY A 175 3.32 7.31 18.91
N ALA A 176 2.45 7.61 17.94
CA ALA A 176 1.73 8.89 17.86
C ALA A 176 0.79 9.09 19.06
N VAL A 177 0.02 8.06 19.42
CA VAL A 177 -0.84 8.07 20.62
C VAL A 177 -0.01 8.28 21.89
N ALA A 178 1.10 7.56 22.03
CA ALA A 178 2.00 7.69 23.18
C ALA A 178 2.63 9.08 23.28
N SER A 179 3.06 9.68 22.16
CA SER A 179 3.66 11.03 22.16
C SER A 179 2.67 12.12 22.55
N LEU A 180 1.39 11.93 22.24
CA LEU A 180 0.33 12.86 22.61
C LEU A 180 -0.25 12.58 24.00
N SER A 181 0.08 11.43 24.58
CA SER A 181 -0.48 10.95 25.86
C SER A 181 -2.00 10.85 25.86
N PHE A 182 -2.57 10.41 24.73
CA PHE A 182 -4.00 10.16 24.57
C PHE A 182 -4.36 8.68 24.82
N CYS A 183 -5.66 8.41 24.88
CA CYS A 183 -6.27 7.08 24.89
C CYS A 183 -6.10 6.33 26.22
N TYR A 184 -6.20 7.05 27.34
CA TYR A 184 -6.21 6.47 28.69
C TYR A 184 -7.60 6.54 29.33
N GLY A 185 -7.86 5.68 30.31
CA GLY A 185 -9.09 5.69 31.09
C GLY A 185 -10.35 5.57 30.23
N ASP A 186 -11.32 6.45 30.48
CA ASP A 186 -12.63 6.43 29.83
C ASP A 186 -12.59 6.77 28.33
N HIS A 187 -11.51 7.38 27.84
CA HIS A 187 -11.33 7.71 26.42
C HIS A 187 -10.76 6.55 25.58
N LEU A 188 -10.25 5.49 26.22
CA LEU A 188 -9.58 4.37 25.55
C LEU A 188 -10.47 3.70 24.48
N GLY A 189 -11.74 3.41 24.81
CA GLY A 189 -12.67 2.75 23.91
C GLY A 189 -12.95 3.58 22.66
N GLN A 190 -13.20 4.88 22.83
CA GLN A 190 -13.44 5.82 21.73
C GLN A 190 -12.21 5.94 20.82
N CYS A 191 -11.03 6.10 21.42
CA CYS A 191 -9.78 6.20 20.67
C CYS A 191 -9.50 4.91 19.88
N LEU A 192 -9.65 3.74 20.52
CA LEU A 192 -9.42 2.45 19.87
C LEU A 192 -10.34 2.27 18.65
N ALA A 193 -11.62 2.63 18.78
CA ALA A 193 -12.56 2.59 17.66
C ALA A 193 -12.09 3.46 16.49
N HIS A 194 -11.61 4.68 16.75
CA HIS A 194 -11.10 5.60 15.71
C HIS A 194 -9.84 5.06 15.03
N MET A 195 -8.90 4.55 15.81
CA MET A 195 -7.65 3.99 15.29
C MET A 195 -7.88 2.73 14.46
N ILE A 196 -8.71 1.80 14.95
CA ILE A 196 -9.01 0.54 14.24
C ILE A 196 -9.81 0.80 12.96
N MET A 197 -10.92 1.55 13.04
CA MET A 197 -11.79 1.80 11.90
C MET A 197 -11.09 2.65 10.83
N GLY A 198 -10.38 3.70 11.23
CA GLY A 198 -9.62 4.53 10.30
C GLY A 198 -8.49 3.75 9.63
N SER A 199 -7.78 2.89 10.37
CA SER A 199 -6.81 1.94 9.81
C SER A 199 -7.44 0.94 8.84
N ALA A 200 -8.68 0.50 9.10
CA ALA A 200 -9.39 -0.41 8.22
C ALA A 200 -9.71 0.24 6.87
N PHE A 201 -10.10 1.51 6.83
CA PHE A 201 -10.29 2.25 5.58
C PHE A 201 -8.99 2.42 4.79
N VAL A 202 -7.89 2.79 5.46
CA VAL A 202 -6.56 2.85 4.82
C VAL A 202 -6.17 1.47 4.28
N GLY A 203 -6.29 0.43 5.11
CA GLY A 203 -5.99 -0.95 4.73
C GLY A 203 -6.84 -1.45 3.57
N TYR A 204 -8.11 -1.05 3.51
CA TYR A 204 -8.98 -1.37 2.39
C TYR A 204 -8.52 -0.67 1.10
N GLY A 205 -8.11 0.60 1.18
CA GLY A 205 -7.47 1.31 0.07
C GLY A 205 -6.21 0.60 -0.44
N VAL A 206 -5.36 0.11 0.47
CA VAL A 206 -4.15 -0.68 0.13
C VAL A 206 -4.53 -1.99 -0.58
N VAL A 207 -5.55 -2.70 -0.11
CA VAL A 207 -6.03 -3.95 -0.73
C VAL A 207 -6.56 -3.68 -2.14
N MET A 208 -7.38 -2.64 -2.32
CA MET A 208 -7.88 -2.25 -3.64
C MET A 208 -6.73 -1.92 -4.60
N LEU A 209 -5.81 -1.06 -4.19
CA LEU A 209 -4.65 -0.67 -5.00
C LEU A 209 -3.80 -1.89 -5.39
N SER A 210 -3.52 -2.78 -4.42
CA SER A 210 -2.76 -4.01 -4.67
C SER A 210 -3.48 -4.96 -5.63
N LEU A 211 -4.81 -5.05 -5.55
CA LEU A 211 -5.62 -5.88 -6.44
C LEU A 211 -5.63 -5.35 -7.86
N MET A 212 -5.67 -4.03 -8.03
CA MET A 212 -5.63 -3.38 -9.35
C MET A 212 -4.26 -3.53 -10.02
N GLU A 213 -3.19 -3.45 -9.24
CA GLU A 213 -1.80 -3.58 -9.72
C GLU A 213 -1.40 -5.03 -10.03
N PHE A 214 -1.72 -5.96 -9.13
CA PHE A 214 -1.20 -7.33 -9.20
C PHE A 214 -2.27 -8.42 -9.33
N GLY A 215 -3.52 -8.11 -9.00
CA GLY A 215 -4.61 -9.07 -8.90
C GLY A 215 -5.29 -9.43 -10.21
N LYS A 216 -5.22 -8.57 -11.24
CA LYS A 216 -5.95 -8.74 -12.52
C LYS A 216 -5.76 -10.13 -13.16
N PRO A 217 -4.54 -10.68 -13.32
CA PRO A 217 -4.36 -12.00 -13.93
C PRO A 217 -4.96 -13.15 -13.10
N TRP A 218 -4.90 -13.04 -11.78
CA TRP A 218 -5.42 -14.08 -10.88
C TRP A 218 -6.95 -14.07 -10.83
N LEU A 219 -7.55 -12.87 -10.80
CA LEU A 219 -8.99 -12.69 -10.88
C LEU A 219 -9.55 -13.31 -12.17
N LYS A 220 -8.90 -13.04 -13.31
CA LYS A 220 -9.26 -13.64 -14.60
C LYS A 220 -9.15 -15.17 -14.57
N ALA A 221 -8.09 -15.71 -13.97
CA ALA A 221 -7.90 -17.16 -13.88
C ALA A 221 -8.94 -17.88 -13.00
N HIS A 222 -9.51 -17.20 -12.00
CA HIS A 222 -10.52 -17.77 -11.09
C HIS A 222 -11.95 -17.30 -11.41
N GLN A 223 -12.15 -16.57 -12.51
CA GLN A 223 -13.45 -15.98 -12.88
C GLN A 223 -14.10 -15.17 -11.74
N LEU A 224 -13.27 -14.42 -10.99
CA LEU A 224 -13.71 -13.55 -9.91
C LEU A 224 -13.68 -12.10 -10.39
N SER A 225 -14.71 -11.33 -10.07
CA SER A 225 -14.66 -9.89 -10.22
C SER A 225 -13.94 -9.25 -9.02
N PRO A 226 -13.23 -8.12 -9.20
CA PRO A 226 -12.73 -7.31 -8.09
C PRO A 226 -13.79 -7.01 -7.02
N GLU A 227 -15.03 -6.77 -7.45
CA GLU A 227 -16.15 -6.41 -6.58
C GLU A 227 -16.58 -7.60 -5.71
N TYR A 228 -16.39 -8.83 -6.17
CA TYR A 228 -16.60 -10.01 -5.33
C TYR A 228 -15.69 -9.97 -4.09
N LEU A 229 -14.40 -9.66 -4.29
CA LEU A 229 -13.45 -9.56 -3.18
C LEU A 229 -13.74 -8.36 -2.27
N ASP A 230 -14.10 -7.22 -2.86
CA ASP A 230 -14.56 -6.04 -2.10
C ASP A 230 -15.73 -6.40 -1.18
N CYS A 231 -16.73 -7.09 -1.71
CA CYS A 231 -17.89 -7.50 -0.95
C CYS A 231 -17.54 -8.56 0.11
N CYS A 232 -16.55 -9.42 -0.11
CA CYS A 232 -16.00 -10.28 0.94
C CYS A 232 -15.36 -9.48 2.09
N VAL A 233 -14.56 -8.45 1.78
CA VAL A 233 -13.96 -7.56 2.79
C VAL A 233 -15.05 -6.85 3.59
N ILE A 234 -15.99 -6.23 2.89
CA ILE A 234 -17.12 -5.51 3.50
C ILE A 234 -17.96 -6.44 4.39
N THR A 235 -18.25 -7.67 3.93
CA THR A 235 -19.04 -8.64 4.70
C THR A 235 -18.32 -9.06 5.98
N VAL A 236 -17.05 -9.47 5.86
CA VAL A 236 -16.27 -9.94 7.00
C VAL A 236 -16.08 -8.81 8.02
N TRP A 237 -15.77 -7.60 7.56
CA TRP A 237 -15.67 -6.45 8.43
C TRP A 237 -17.00 -6.12 9.10
N GLY A 238 -18.11 -6.15 8.36
CA GLY A 238 -19.45 -5.91 8.91
C GLY A 238 -19.84 -6.90 10.00
N VAL A 239 -19.53 -8.19 9.80
CA VAL A 239 -19.74 -9.23 10.83
C VAL A 239 -18.90 -8.93 12.07
N VAL A 240 -17.60 -8.65 11.91
CA VAL A 240 -16.73 -8.30 13.04
C VAL A 240 -17.30 -7.08 13.78
N ASN A 241 -17.58 -5.99 13.06
CA ASN A 241 -18.07 -4.74 13.64
C ASN A 241 -19.38 -4.93 14.41
N THR A 242 -20.32 -5.71 13.86
CA THR A 242 -21.61 -6.00 14.50
C THR A 242 -21.44 -6.64 15.89
N PHE A 243 -20.49 -7.56 16.03
CA PHE A 243 -20.28 -8.31 17.27
C PHE A 243 -19.21 -7.69 18.19
N THR A 244 -18.50 -6.65 17.76
CA THR A 244 -17.49 -5.97 18.58
C THR A 244 -18.00 -4.68 19.23
N GLU A 245 -19.01 -4.02 18.66
CA GLU A 245 -19.45 -2.70 19.12
C GLU A 245 -20.14 -2.72 20.48
N HIS A 246 -21.00 -3.71 20.73
CA HIS A 246 -21.65 -3.85 22.03
C HIS A 246 -21.79 -5.34 22.40
N GLY A 247 -20.89 -5.80 23.28
CA GLY A 247 -21.02 -7.10 23.96
C GLY A 247 -20.69 -8.33 23.12
N PHE A 248 -19.39 -8.67 23.07
CA PHE A 248 -18.85 -10.05 23.07
C PHE A 248 -17.33 -10.01 23.36
N PHE A 249 -16.63 -8.96 22.88
CA PHE A 249 -15.18 -8.77 23.08
C PHE A 249 -14.79 -7.44 23.78
N PHE A 250 -15.62 -6.40 23.70
CA PHE A 250 -15.40 -5.12 24.37
C PHE A 250 -16.60 -4.80 25.28
N SER A 251 -16.34 -4.50 26.55
CA SER A 251 -17.37 -4.13 27.53
C SER A 251 -17.85 -2.70 27.27
N ALA A 252 -18.82 -2.53 26.38
CA ALA A 252 -19.79 -1.46 26.55
C ALA A 252 -20.68 -1.87 27.75
N GLY A 253 -21.01 -0.93 28.64
CA GLY A 253 -21.72 -1.21 29.89
C GLY A 253 -23.07 -1.95 29.71
N PRO A 254 -23.82 -2.21 30.79
CA PRO A 254 -25.02 -3.05 30.73
C PRO A 254 -26.20 -2.45 29.93
N ARG A 255 -26.09 -1.21 29.42
CA ARG A 255 -27.16 -0.50 28.73
C ARG A 255 -26.71 -0.06 27.34
N TRP A 256 -27.56 -0.33 26.35
CA TRP A 256 -27.42 0.17 24.98
C TRP A 256 -27.60 1.67 24.93
N THR A 257 -26.62 2.39 24.39
CA THR A 257 -26.76 3.80 24.03
C THR A 257 -27.21 3.96 22.59
N HIS A 258 -27.70 5.16 22.22
CA HIS A 258 -28.05 5.47 20.84
C HIS A 258 -26.85 5.32 19.89
N LYS A 259 -25.65 5.66 20.36
CA LYS A 259 -24.40 5.51 19.63
C LYS A 259 -24.10 4.02 19.33
N ASP A 260 -24.24 3.15 20.33
CA ASP A 260 -23.98 1.72 20.19
C ASP A 260 -24.94 1.08 19.17
N LEU A 261 -26.21 1.48 19.19
CA LEU A 261 -27.20 1.05 18.21
C LEU A 261 -26.81 1.49 16.80
N GLN A 262 -26.53 2.78 16.59
CA GLN A 262 -26.15 3.30 15.28
C GLN A 262 -24.93 2.59 14.70
N HIS A 263 -23.88 2.40 15.50
CA HIS A 263 -22.65 1.74 15.07
C HIS A 263 -22.83 0.23 14.82
N THR A 264 -23.63 -0.45 15.65
CA THR A 264 -23.95 -1.87 15.46
C THR A 264 -24.74 -2.09 14.18
N PHE A 265 -25.78 -1.28 13.93
CA PHE A 265 -26.58 -1.37 12.70
C PHE A 265 -25.80 -0.98 11.44
N LEU A 266 -24.78 -0.12 11.55
CA LEU A 266 -23.83 0.09 10.47
C LEU A 266 -23.05 -1.19 10.15
N GLY A 267 -22.63 -1.95 11.17
CA GLY A 267 -22.03 -3.29 10.99
C GLY A 267 -22.99 -4.27 10.30
N VAL A 268 -24.25 -4.29 10.71
CA VAL A 268 -25.30 -5.13 10.10
C VAL A 268 -25.51 -4.75 8.63
N MET A 269 -25.53 -3.47 8.30
CA MET A 269 -25.63 -2.98 6.92
C MET A 269 -24.42 -3.42 6.08
N TRP A 270 -23.20 -3.37 6.63
CA TRP A 270 -22.01 -3.89 5.95
C TRP A 270 -22.08 -5.40 5.72
N ALA A 271 -22.49 -6.17 6.74
CA ALA A 271 -22.61 -7.63 6.62
C ALA A 271 -23.65 -8.03 5.57
N SER A 272 -24.85 -7.45 5.64
CA SER A 272 -25.96 -7.76 4.74
C SER A 272 -25.74 -7.21 3.32
N GLY A 273 -25.33 -5.95 3.17
CA GLY A 273 -25.04 -5.32 1.88
C GLY A 273 -23.84 -5.96 1.18
N GLY A 274 -22.79 -6.29 1.94
CA GLY A 274 -21.66 -7.07 1.46
C GLY A 274 -22.08 -8.47 1.00
N GLY A 275 -22.88 -9.18 1.79
CA GLY A 275 -23.36 -10.52 1.45
C GLY A 275 -24.18 -10.54 0.16
N LEU A 276 -25.06 -9.55 -0.02
CA LEU A 276 -25.80 -9.36 -1.27
C LEU A 276 -24.86 -9.05 -2.45
N GLY A 277 -23.83 -8.22 -2.22
CA GLY A 277 -22.78 -7.95 -3.20
C GLY A 277 -22.01 -9.21 -3.64
N ILE A 278 -21.64 -10.08 -2.70
CA ILE A 278 -21.02 -11.39 -2.99
C ILE A 278 -21.93 -12.20 -3.90
N TYR A 279 -23.22 -12.32 -3.56
CA TYR A 279 -24.19 -13.08 -4.34
C TYR A 279 -24.33 -12.57 -5.78
N LEU A 280 -24.42 -11.25 -5.96
CA LEU A 280 -24.58 -10.59 -7.26
C LEU A 280 -23.31 -10.62 -8.12
N SER A 281 -22.14 -10.70 -7.48
CA SER A 281 -20.82 -10.73 -8.15
C SER A 281 -20.32 -12.14 -8.51
N ARG A 282 -21.08 -13.21 -8.23
CA ARG A 282 -20.70 -14.59 -8.57
C ARG A 282 -20.53 -14.79 -10.08
N GLY A 283 -19.64 -15.69 -10.46
CA GLY A 283 -19.37 -16.00 -11.87
C GLY A 283 -18.74 -14.85 -12.64
N GLY A 284 -17.92 -14.03 -11.98
CA GLY A 284 -17.22 -12.90 -12.59
C GLY A 284 -18.09 -11.68 -12.88
N ARG A 285 -19.35 -11.67 -12.43
CA ARG A 285 -20.28 -10.56 -12.65
C ARG A 285 -19.83 -9.30 -11.90
N ARG A 286 -19.99 -8.16 -12.55
CA ARG A 286 -19.72 -6.82 -11.99
C ARG A 286 -20.92 -6.38 -11.16
N SER A 287 -20.71 -5.73 -10.02
CA SER A 287 -21.77 -5.28 -9.11
C SER A 287 -21.41 -3.95 -8.47
N VAL A 288 -22.38 -3.05 -8.33
CA VAL A 288 -22.19 -1.72 -7.71
C VAL A 288 -22.31 -1.74 -6.18
N MET A 289 -22.62 -2.90 -5.58
CA MET A 289 -22.95 -3.00 -4.15
C MET A 289 -21.84 -2.52 -3.22
N SER A 290 -20.57 -2.78 -3.54
CA SER A 290 -19.48 -2.27 -2.70
C SER A 290 -19.45 -0.74 -2.65
N GLY A 291 -19.71 -0.05 -3.77
CA GLY A 291 -19.84 1.40 -3.80
C GLY A 291 -21.07 1.91 -3.05
N LEU A 292 -22.21 1.21 -3.15
CA LEU A 292 -23.44 1.57 -2.43
C LEU A 292 -23.29 1.46 -0.91
N VAL A 293 -22.68 0.38 -0.40
CA VAL A 293 -22.41 0.22 1.04
C VAL A 293 -21.51 1.36 1.55
N ILE A 294 -20.48 1.72 0.78
CA ILE A 294 -19.58 2.84 1.12
C ILE A 294 -20.36 4.16 1.16
N ILE A 295 -21.25 4.44 0.21
CA ILE A 295 -22.09 5.66 0.20
C ILE A 295 -23.00 5.73 1.42
N VAL A 296 -23.73 4.65 1.72
CA VAL A 296 -24.65 4.60 2.87
C VAL A 296 -23.89 4.84 4.17
N THR A 297 -22.68 4.29 4.28
CA THR A 297 -21.79 4.52 5.42
C THR A 297 -21.40 5.98 5.54
N GLY A 298 -20.98 6.60 4.43
CA GLY A 298 -20.61 8.02 4.43
C GLY A 298 -21.78 8.93 4.79
N TRP A 299 -22.98 8.64 4.29
CA TRP A 299 -24.20 9.36 4.65
C TRP A 299 -24.52 9.22 6.15
N ALA A 300 -24.43 8.02 6.71
CA ALA A 300 -24.70 7.78 8.13
C ALA A 300 -23.78 8.62 9.03
N PHE A 301 -22.46 8.62 8.76
CA PHE A 301 -21.50 9.41 9.53
C PHE A 301 -21.60 10.92 9.27
N GLN A 302 -22.00 11.34 8.06
CA GLN A 302 -22.24 12.76 7.79
C GLN A 302 -23.39 13.32 8.64
N SER A 303 -24.38 12.48 8.96
CA SER A 303 -25.51 12.84 9.83
C SER A 303 -25.24 12.67 11.33
N HIS A 304 -24.07 12.15 11.70
CA HIS A 304 -23.75 11.79 13.08
C HIS A 304 -23.32 13.03 13.90
N GLN A 305 -24.16 13.45 14.85
CA GLN A 305 -23.87 14.56 15.75
C GLN A 305 -22.87 14.13 16.84
N GLN A 306 -21.87 14.95 17.10
CA GLN A 306 -20.89 14.76 18.18
C GLN A 306 -21.07 15.83 19.26
N SER A 307 -20.55 15.57 20.46
CA SER A 307 -20.58 16.54 21.58
C SER A 307 -19.83 17.83 21.27
N LEU A 308 -18.79 17.75 20.43
CA LEU A 308 -17.94 18.85 20.05
C LEU A 308 -18.22 19.27 18.59
N GLU A 309 -18.48 20.56 18.34
CA GLU A 309 -18.83 21.04 16.99
C GLU A 309 -17.74 20.73 15.96
N ILE A 310 -16.45 20.96 16.30
CA ILE A 310 -15.34 20.61 15.40
C ILE A 310 -15.35 19.11 15.06
N SER A 311 -15.74 18.24 15.99
CA SER A 311 -15.90 16.81 15.74
C SER A 311 -17.03 16.51 14.76
N THR A 312 -18.20 17.14 14.93
CA THR A 312 -19.32 17.02 13.97
C THR A 312 -18.90 17.46 12.56
N ARG A 313 -18.15 18.57 12.42
CA ARG A 313 -17.66 19.05 11.11
C ARG A 313 -16.67 18.09 10.47
N ILE A 314 -15.75 17.53 11.25
CA ILE A 314 -14.73 16.58 10.75
C ILE A 314 -15.37 15.25 10.36
N HIS A 315 -16.29 14.70 11.17
CA HIS A 315 -17.06 13.52 10.82
C HIS A 315 -17.95 13.75 9.58
N GLY A 316 -18.49 14.96 9.43
CA GLY A 316 -19.17 15.42 8.21
C GLY A 316 -18.28 15.34 6.97
N ALA A 317 -17.06 15.88 7.05
CA ALA A 317 -16.09 15.84 5.95
C ALA A 317 -15.61 14.41 5.63
N PHE A 318 -15.40 13.59 6.66
CA PHE A 318 -15.15 12.15 6.53
C PHE A 318 -16.28 11.47 5.75
N GLY A 319 -17.54 11.69 6.15
CA GLY A 319 -18.71 11.09 5.51
C GLY A 319 -18.85 11.49 4.04
N ALA A 320 -18.67 12.78 3.74
CA ALA A 320 -18.68 13.30 2.37
C ALA A 320 -17.56 12.69 1.49
N THR A 321 -16.35 12.56 2.04
CA THR A 321 -15.21 11.92 1.35
C THR A 321 -15.50 10.45 1.06
N LEU A 322 -16.11 9.74 2.01
CA LEU A 322 -16.49 8.34 1.86
C LEU A 322 -17.59 8.16 0.80
N MET A 323 -18.60 9.04 0.79
CA MET A 323 -19.62 9.06 -0.27
C MET A 323 -19.00 9.29 -1.65
N ALA A 324 -18.03 10.21 -1.78
CA ALA A 324 -17.29 10.41 -3.02
C ALA A 324 -16.53 9.16 -3.44
N ALA A 325 -15.88 8.46 -2.51
CA ALA A 325 -15.18 7.20 -2.78
C ALA A 325 -16.12 6.12 -3.36
N GLY A 326 -17.30 5.98 -2.75
CA GLY A 326 -18.34 5.06 -3.19
C GLY A 326 -18.94 5.43 -4.55
N LEU A 327 -19.15 6.72 -4.82
CA LEU A 327 -19.62 7.20 -6.12
C LEU A 327 -18.61 6.88 -7.23
N VAL A 328 -17.33 7.19 -7.00
CA VAL A 328 -16.25 6.85 -7.93
C VAL A 328 -16.19 5.34 -8.16
N LYS A 329 -16.37 4.53 -7.10
CA LYS A 329 -16.41 3.07 -7.22
C LYS A 329 -17.55 2.62 -8.14
N ILE A 330 -18.74 3.20 -7.99
CA ILE A 330 -19.89 2.92 -8.88
C ILE A 330 -19.54 3.29 -10.32
N ILE A 331 -19.00 4.49 -10.56
CA ILE A 331 -18.60 4.95 -11.90
C ILE A 331 -17.58 3.99 -12.52
N THR A 332 -16.55 3.58 -11.76
CA THR A 332 -15.52 2.63 -12.22
C THR A 332 -16.11 1.26 -12.53
N VAL A 333 -17.10 0.80 -11.76
CA VAL A 333 -17.82 -0.45 -12.05
C VAL A 333 -18.64 -0.32 -13.33
N LEU A 334 -19.41 0.75 -13.50
CA LEU A 334 -20.28 0.98 -14.65
C LEU A 334 -19.48 1.14 -15.95
N ARG A 335 -18.35 1.86 -15.93
CA ARG A 335 -17.45 1.99 -17.09
C ARG A 335 -16.82 0.67 -17.54
N ARG A 336 -16.78 -0.33 -16.66
CA ARG A 336 -16.15 -1.65 -16.88
C ARG A 336 -17.15 -2.80 -16.92
N ALA A 337 -18.44 -2.53 -16.69
CA ALA A 337 -19.52 -3.47 -16.97
C ALA A 337 -19.70 -3.50 -18.51
N PRO A 338 -19.87 -4.69 -19.10
CA PRO A 338 -19.20 -5.09 -20.32
C PRO A 338 -19.51 -4.19 -21.53
N ALA A 339 -18.47 -3.67 -22.19
CA ALA A 339 -18.44 -3.71 -23.64
C ALA A 339 -18.02 -5.14 -24.01
N VAL A 340 -18.98 -5.94 -24.47
CA VAL A 340 -18.69 -7.14 -25.26
C VAL A 340 -18.01 -6.64 -26.53
N SER A 341 -16.69 -6.54 -26.52
CA SER A 341 -15.90 -6.30 -27.73
C SER A 341 -14.48 -6.77 -27.48
N ASP A 342 -14.15 -7.90 -28.12
CA ASP A 342 -12.83 -8.52 -28.23
C ASP A 342 -11.80 -7.64 -29.00
N HIS A 343 -12.00 -6.32 -29.07
CA HIS A 343 -11.24 -5.43 -29.96
C HIS A 343 -10.62 -4.22 -29.27
N LEU A 344 -10.57 -4.17 -27.94
CA LEU A 344 -9.77 -3.13 -27.28
C LEU A 344 -8.26 -3.48 -27.38
N PRO A 345 -7.42 -2.50 -27.77
CA PRO A 345 -5.98 -2.66 -27.84
C PRO A 345 -5.44 -3.15 -26.49
N PRO A 346 -4.25 -3.80 -26.48
CA PRO A 346 -3.69 -4.34 -25.25
C PRO A 346 -3.70 -3.27 -24.16
N PRO A 347 -4.10 -3.62 -22.94
CA PRO A 347 -4.28 -2.64 -21.88
C PRO A 347 -2.98 -1.87 -21.73
N HIS A 348 -3.08 -0.54 -21.78
CA HIS A 348 -2.04 0.35 -21.27
C HIS A 348 -1.55 -0.26 -19.97
N LEU A 349 -0.23 -0.47 -19.86
CA LEU A 349 0.42 -1.26 -18.81
C LEU A 349 0.31 -0.63 -17.39
N GLY A 350 -0.52 0.41 -17.25
CA GLY A 350 -0.74 1.23 -16.06
C GLY A 350 -2.21 1.24 -15.62
N LEU A 351 -2.44 1.83 -14.46
CA LEU A 351 -3.78 2.04 -13.90
C LEU A 351 -4.47 3.22 -14.59
N ASP A 352 -5.80 3.15 -14.72
CA ASP A 352 -6.59 4.30 -15.15
C ASP A 352 -6.60 5.35 -14.04
N PRO A 353 -6.70 6.66 -14.35
CA PRO A 353 -6.83 7.70 -13.32
C PRO A 353 -7.98 7.43 -12.33
N LEU A 354 -9.08 6.83 -12.80
CA LEU A 354 -10.24 6.46 -11.97
C LEU A 354 -9.96 5.27 -11.03
N ASP A 355 -8.98 4.42 -11.33
CA ASP A 355 -8.58 3.32 -10.44
C ASP A 355 -7.94 3.83 -9.17
N HIS A 356 -7.24 4.96 -9.24
CA HIS A 356 -6.58 5.53 -8.08
C HIS A 356 -7.53 6.27 -7.14
N LEU A 357 -8.69 6.70 -7.63
CA LEU A 357 -9.49 7.69 -6.92
C LEU A 357 -10.27 7.10 -5.73
N THR A 358 -10.89 5.93 -5.87
CA THR A 358 -11.52 5.23 -4.72
C THR A 358 -10.51 4.90 -3.60
N PRO A 359 -9.38 4.22 -3.85
CA PRO A 359 -8.43 3.91 -2.78
C PRO A 359 -7.77 5.16 -2.18
N LEU A 360 -7.54 6.22 -2.96
CA LEU A 360 -7.09 7.52 -2.44
C LEU A 360 -8.10 8.13 -1.46
N LEU A 361 -9.37 8.20 -1.86
CA LEU A 361 -10.43 8.77 -1.02
C LEU A 361 -10.66 7.94 0.25
N LEU A 362 -10.57 6.60 0.16
CA LEU A 362 -10.59 5.73 1.36
C LEU A 362 -9.38 5.98 2.27
N THR A 363 -8.20 6.23 1.70
CA THR A 363 -7.00 6.55 2.49
C THR A 363 -7.16 7.89 3.21
N ILE A 364 -7.64 8.93 2.50
CA ILE A 364 -7.92 10.24 3.09
C ILE A 364 -8.98 10.13 4.20
N SER A 365 -10.09 9.43 3.91
CA SER A 365 -11.17 9.18 4.86
C SER A 365 -10.65 8.44 6.11
N GLY A 366 -9.80 7.42 5.93
CA GLY A 366 -9.20 6.69 7.04
C GLY A 366 -8.30 7.54 7.92
N VAL A 367 -7.47 8.42 7.32
CA VAL A 367 -6.64 9.37 8.07
C VAL A 367 -7.49 10.37 8.87
N MET A 368 -8.52 10.95 8.25
CA MET A 368 -9.46 11.84 8.95
C MET A 368 -10.16 11.14 10.11
N PHE A 369 -10.57 9.89 9.93
CA PHE A 369 -11.25 9.12 10.98
C PHE A 369 -10.33 8.79 12.15
N MET A 370 -9.08 8.38 11.89
CA MET A 370 -8.11 8.11 12.96
C MET A 370 -7.83 9.36 13.80
N SER A 371 -7.82 10.54 13.18
CA SER A 371 -7.46 11.79 13.85
C SER A 371 -8.63 12.45 14.58
N ALA A 372 -9.85 11.92 14.47
CA ALA A 372 -11.07 12.49 15.05
C ALA A 372 -11.37 12.00 16.48
N THR A 373 -10.34 11.69 17.27
CA THR A 373 -10.54 11.34 18.70
C THR A 373 -10.94 12.56 19.51
N GLU A 374 -11.72 12.37 20.57
CA GLU A 374 -12.21 13.47 21.41
C GLU A 374 -11.03 14.31 21.98
N GLU A 375 -10.04 13.65 22.57
CA GLU A 375 -8.86 14.30 23.16
C GLU A 375 -8.06 15.09 22.10
N GLN A 376 -7.90 14.52 20.90
CA GLN A 376 -7.19 15.19 19.82
C GLN A 376 -7.95 16.43 19.35
N LEU A 377 -9.27 16.34 19.15
CA LEU A 377 -10.05 17.46 18.66
C LEU A 377 -10.23 18.57 19.71
N LEU A 378 -10.26 18.21 21.01
CA LEU A 378 -10.18 19.18 22.10
C LEU A 378 -8.85 19.93 22.07
N LEU A 379 -7.73 19.24 21.89
CA LEU A 379 -6.41 19.87 21.76
C LEU A 379 -6.38 20.84 20.56
N ILE A 380 -6.84 20.38 19.39
CA ILE A 380 -6.88 21.19 18.16
C ILE A 380 -7.75 22.45 18.34
N SER A 381 -8.91 22.30 19.01
CA SER A 381 -9.77 23.43 19.34
C SER A 381 -9.09 24.41 20.31
N ARG A 382 -8.33 23.91 21.30
CA ARG A 382 -7.64 24.76 22.30
C ARG A 382 -6.49 25.57 21.70
N ILE A 383 -5.77 25.01 20.72
CA ILE A 383 -4.71 25.73 20.00
C ILE A 383 -5.25 26.71 18.95
N GLY A 384 -6.58 26.81 18.80
CA GLY A 384 -7.23 27.77 17.91
C GLY A 384 -7.19 27.39 16.42
N VAL A 385 -6.95 26.12 16.10
CA VAL A 385 -6.99 25.64 14.71
C VAL A 385 -8.44 25.32 14.33
N ASP A 386 -8.93 25.95 13.27
CA ASP A 386 -10.28 25.72 12.79
C ASP A 386 -10.42 24.36 12.08
N HIS A 387 -11.66 23.89 11.97
CA HIS A 387 -11.97 22.59 11.37
C HIS A 387 -11.53 22.48 9.90
N ALA A 388 -11.61 23.56 9.10
CA ALA A 388 -11.26 23.52 7.69
C ALA A 388 -9.74 23.37 7.50
N THR A 389 -8.95 24.15 8.24
CA THR A 389 -7.48 24.00 8.28
C THR A 389 -7.07 22.60 8.70
N TYR A 390 -7.73 22.05 9.72
CA TYR A 390 -7.46 20.69 10.19
C TYR A 390 -7.81 19.64 9.13
N ILE A 391 -8.98 19.74 8.47
CA ILE A 391 -9.40 18.85 7.38
C ILE A 391 -8.40 18.88 6.21
N LEU A 392 -7.92 20.06 5.81
CA LEU A 392 -6.91 20.20 4.76
C LEU A 392 -5.58 19.53 5.17
N GLY A 393 -5.18 19.66 6.43
CA GLY A 393 -4.03 18.95 6.99
C GLY A 393 -4.17 17.42 6.89
N GLN A 394 -5.32 16.88 7.29
CA GLN A 394 -5.58 15.43 7.22
C GLN A 394 -5.68 14.93 5.77
N ALA A 395 -6.31 15.69 4.87
CA ALA A 395 -6.36 15.37 3.45
C ALA A 395 -4.95 15.34 2.84
N SER A 396 -4.10 16.31 3.19
CA SER A 396 -2.71 16.37 2.75
C SER A 396 -1.91 15.16 3.25
N LEU A 397 -2.07 14.78 4.52
CA LEU A 397 -1.45 13.57 5.08
C LEU A 397 -1.94 12.30 4.39
N GLY A 398 -3.25 12.20 4.08
CA GLY A 398 -3.82 11.11 3.30
C GLY A 398 -3.22 11.00 1.89
N CYS A 399 -3.03 12.13 1.20
CA CYS A 399 -2.35 12.19 -0.10
C CYS A 399 -0.89 11.74 -0.01
N LEU A 400 -0.14 12.20 1.02
CA LEU A 400 1.25 11.79 1.24
C LEU A 400 1.35 10.29 1.55
N LEU A 401 0.44 9.75 2.36
CA LEU A 401 0.37 8.32 2.64
C LEU A 401 0.05 7.53 1.37
N TYR A 402 -0.88 7.99 0.55
CA TYR A 402 -1.22 7.35 -0.72
C TYR A 402 -0.06 7.41 -1.72
N LEU A 403 0.67 8.54 -1.80
CA LEU A 403 1.91 8.65 -2.56
C LEU A 403 2.93 7.62 -2.09
N TYR A 404 3.15 7.53 -0.78
CA TYR A 404 4.06 6.55 -0.18
C TYR A 404 3.70 5.10 -0.56
N LEU A 405 2.42 4.74 -0.51
CA LEU A 405 1.95 3.41 -0.93
C LEU A 405 2.24 3.12 -2.41
N ASN A 406 2.02 4.10 -3.29
CA ASN A 406 2.35 3.98 -4.72
C ASN A 406 3.87 3.88 -4.94
N LEU A 407 4.68 4.61 -4.18
CA LEU A 407 6.15 4.51 -4.24
C LEU A 407 6.61 3.10 -3.86
N LEU A 408 6.08 2.49 -2.80
CA LEU A 408 6.39 1.10 -2.43
C LEU A 408 6.08 0.11 -3.56
N ILE A 409 4.91 0.24 -4.18
CA ILE A 409 4.50 -0.57 -5.33
C ILE A 409 5.44 -0.36 -6.51
N HIS A 410 5.82 0.88 -6.80
CA HIS A 410 6.77 1.22 -7.85
C HIS A 410 8.15 0.59 -7.58
N PHE A 411 8.68 0.67 -6.35
CA PHE A 411 9.92 -0.01 -5.97
C PHE A 411 9.85 -1.52 -6.18
N TYR A 412 8.73 -2.15 -5.82
CA TYR A 412 8.51 -3.57 -6.10
C TYR A 412 8.51 -3.88 -7.60
N ARG A 413 7.79 -3.10 -8.43
CA ARG A 413 7.77 -3.28 -9.89
C ARG A 413 9.18 -3.17 -10.49
N ARG A 414 9.94 -2.15 -10.07
CA ARG A 414 11.33 -1.93 -10.51
C ARG A 414 12.25 -3.08 -10.13
N ALA A 415 12.04 -3.69 -8.96
CA ALA A 415 12.82 -4.83 -8.50
C ALA A 415 12.50 -6.11 -9.29
N VAL A 416 11.23 -6.33 -9.65
CA VAL A 416 10.79 -7.51 -10.42
C VAL A 416 11.19 -7.43 -11.89
N ASP A 417 11.01 -6.27 -12.52
CA ASP A 417 11.33 -6.07 -13.94
C ASP A 417 12.16 -4.79 -14.15
N PRO A 418 13.51 -4.91 -14.12
CA PRO A 418 14.38 -3.78 -14.34
C PRO A 418 14.35 -3.19 -15.75
N ARG A 419 13.68 -3.84 -16.72
CA ARG A 419 13.65 -3.41 -18.13
C ARG A 419 12.33 -2.75 -18.53
N SER A 420 11.25 -2.96 -17.77
CA SER A 420 9.92 -2.42 -18.08
C SER A 420 9.77 -0.89 -18.06
N SER A 421 10.78 -0.13 -17.61
CA SER A 421 10.70 1.33 -17.47
C SER A 421 11.56 2.12 -18.47
N SER A 422 12.19 1.48 -19.46
CA SER A 422 12.87 2.20 -20.54
C SER A 422 11.92 2.62 -21.67
N GLY A 423 10.70 3.07 -21.36
CA GLY A 423 9.76 3.48 -22.40
C GLY A 423 9.00 4.77 -22.08
N LEU A 424 8.91 5.83 -22.91
CA LEU A 424 9.35 6.10 -24.29
C LEU A 424 9.56 4.86 -25.16
N ALA A 425 8.64 3.92 -25.05
CA ALA A 425 8.58 2.80 -25.98
C ALA A 425 7.95 3.42 -27.23
N VAL A 426 8.79 3.77 -28.21
CA VAL A 426 8.33 3.89 -29.58
C VAL A 426 7.60 2.59 -29.88
N PRO A 427 6.30 2.62 -30.25
CA PRO A 427 5.55 1.40 -30.49
C PRO A 427 6.23 0.60 -31.59
N ASP A 428 6.64 -0.63 -31.28
CA ASP A 428 7.18 -1.61 -32.23
C ASP A 428 6.12 -2.10 -33.24
N GLN A 429 4.93 -1.50 -33.23
CA GLN A 429 3.82 -1.79 -34.16
C GLN A 429 3.91 -1.01 -35.49
N LEU A 430 5.00 -0.28 -35.74
CA LEU A 430 5.29 0.32 -37.06
C LEU A 430 6.37 -0.44 -37.85
N LEU A 431 6.85 -1.59 -37.37
CA LEU A 431 7.91 -2.36 -38.03
C LEU A 431 7.47 -3.72 -38.59
N ASP A 432 6.21 -4.13 -38.43
CA ASP A 432 5.73 -5.43 -38.94
C ASP A 432 4.90 -5.34 -40.25
N ASP A 433 4.97 -4.20 -40.96
CA ASP A 433 4.31 -4.04 -42.27
C ASP A 433 5.30 -3.87 -43.43
N ARG A 434 6.45 -4.57 -43.33
CA ARG A 434 7.40 -4.72 -44.46
C ARG A 434 7.72 -6.18 -44.75
N GLY A 435 6.67 -6.91 -45.10
CA GLY A 435 6.76 -8.15 -45.87
C GLY A 435 7.31 -7.98 -47.30
N HIS A 436 7.73 -6.78 -47.71
CA HIS A 436 8.37 -6.51 -49.00
C HIS A 436 9.49 -5.47 -48.84
N ASN A 437 10.71 -5.89 -48.46
CA ASN A 437 11.96 -5.19 -48.80
C ASN A 437 13.23 -5.97 -48.37
N LYS A 438 13.23 -7.30 -48.56
CA LYS A 438 14.42 -8.13 -48.22
C LYS A 438 15.60 -7.96 -49.19
N GLU A 439 15.43 -7.21 -50.29
CA GLU A 439 16.50 -6.96 -51.27
C GLU A 439 17.17 -5.58 -51.14
N ARG A 440 16.67 -4.68 -50.26
CA ARG A 440 17.18 -3.30 -50.16
C ARG A 440 18.05 -3.02 -48.93
N GLU A 441 18.06 -3.90 -47.93
CA GLU A 441 18.94 -3.77 -46.75
C GLU A 441 20.39 -4.18 -47.05
N GLY A 442 20.62 -5.21 -47.88
CA GLY A 442 21.98 -5.60 -48.30
C GLY A 442 22.73 -4.52 -49.07
N SER A 443 22.01 -3.59 -49.72
CA SER A 443 22.62 -2.48 -50.47
C SER A 443 22.96 -1.25 -49.61
N ARG A 444 22.38 -1.11 -48.41
CA ARG A 444 22.66 0.03 -47.52
C ARG A 444 23.82 -0.27 -46.58
N ASP A 445 23.92 -1.50 -46.08
CA ASP A 445 25.07 -1.92 -45.26
C ASP A 445 26.37 -1.92 -46.08
N ALA A 446 26.33 -2.35 -47.34
CA ALA A 446 27.47 -2.25 -48.27
C ALA A 446 27.87 -0.80 -48.60
N LEU A 447 26.93 0.15 -48.52
CA LEU A 447 27.21 1.58 -48.76
C LEU A 447 27.86 2.23 -47.52
N TYR A 448 27.44 1.87 -46.31
CA TYR A 448 28.09 2.33 -45.08
C TYR A 448 29.49 1.73 -44.91
N GLU A 449 29.68 0.48 -45.30
CA GLU A 449 30.99 -0.17 -45.26
C GLU A 449 31.95 0.44 -46.29
N ARG A 450 31.49 0.75 -47.52
CA ARG A 450 32.28 1.52 -48.52
C ARG A 450 32.62 2.93 -48.07
N LEU A 451 31.66 3.68 -47.50
CA LEU A 451 31.89 5.04 -47.00
C LEU A 451 32.87 5.07 -45.80
N SER A 452 32.95 3.99 -45.03
CA SER A 452 33.90 3.88 -43.92
C SER A 452 35.31 3.47 -44.35
N LEU A 453 35.46 2.79 -45.50
CA LEU A 453 36.74 2.34 -46.05
C LEU A 453 37.39 3.37 -46.98
N GLU A 454 36.63 4.26 -47.62
CA GLU A 454 37.19 5.36 -48.44
C GLU A 454 37.80 6.50 -47.60
N SER A 455 37.59 6.53 -46.28
CA SER A 455 38.20 7.53 -45.38
C SER A 455 39.67 7.20 -45.01
N PHE A 456 40.21 6.07 -45.47
CA PHE A 456 41.52 5.57 -45.02
C PHE A 456 42.47 5.14 -46.15
N THR A 457 42.37 5.69 -47.36
CA THR A 457 43.47 5.60 -48.36
C THR A 457 43.31 6.67 -49.43
N ASP A 458 44.06 7.77 -49.38
CA ASP A 458 45.20 8.00 -50.31
C ASP A 458 45.93 9.34 -50.01
N PRO A 459 47.28 9.40 -50.06
CA PRO A 459 48.05 10.64 -50.10
C PRO A 459 48.29 11.13 -51.54
N GLN A 460 48.27 12.46 -51.72
CA GLN A 460 48.88 13.28 -52.79
C GLN A 460 49.07 12.69 -54.20
N LEU A 461 48.47 13.34 -55.23
CA LEU A 461 49.19 14.10 -56.27
C LEU A 461 48.25 14.71 -57.31
N ASP A 462 48.66 15.89 -57.76
CA ASP A 462 47.99 16.81 -58.69
C ASP A 462 48.18 16.40 -60.17
N ARG A 463 47.17 16.76 -61.00
CA ARG A 463 47.24 17.16 -62.44
C ARG A 463 47.05 16.14 -63.60
N PRO A 464 46.62 16.60 -64.81
CA PRO A 464 45.33 16.17 -65.43
C PRO A 464 45.42 15.72 -66.91
N HIS A 465 44.34 15.17 -67.48
CA HIS A 465 43.94 15.19 -68.92
C HIS A 465 42.51 14.60 -69.02
N ARG A 466 41.44 15.23 -69.54
CA ARG A 466 41.10 15.85 -70.85
C ARG A 466 40.78 14.82 -71.97
N ASP A 467 39.51 14.84 -72.42
CA ASP A 467 38.94 14.46 -73.74
C ASP A 467 39.15 12.99 -74.21
N SER A 468 38.36 12.30 -75.04
CA SER A 468 37.16 12.50 -75.87
C SER A 468 36.78 11.10 -76.43
N SER A 469 35.49 10.77 -76.60
CA SER A 469 34.78 10.61 -77.89
C SER A 469 34.85 9.25 -78.61
N SER A 470 33.67 8.87 -79.14
CA SER A 470 33.42 7.97 -80.29
C SER A 470 33.72 6.48 -80.06
N SER A 471 33.05 5.49 -80.65
CA SER A 471 32.18 5.37 -81.82
C SER A 471 31.46 4.00 -81.71
N SER A 472 30.16 3.89 -81.99
CA SER A 472 29.58 3.35 -83.26
C SER A 472 29.38 1.81 -83.29
N PHE A 473 28.41 1.44 -84.14
CA PHE A 473 27.95 0.11 -84.58
C PHE A 473 26.99 -0.66 -83.66
N ASP A 474 25.69 -0.74 -83.93
CA ASP A 474 24.88 -1.26 -85.08
C ASP A 474 24.50 -2.74 -84.99
N LEU A 475 23.22 -2.95 -85.33
CA LEU A 475 22.60 -4.11 -85.97
C LEU A 475 22.13 -5.32 -85.13
N ASN A 476 20.79 -5.33 -84.99
CA ASN A 476 19.86 -6.31 -85.54
C ASN A 476 19.68 -7.72 -84.93
N HIS A 477 18.41 -7.93 -84.55
CA HIS A 477 17.47 -8.95 -85.04
C HIS A 477 17.05 -10.15 -84.17
N HIS A 478 15.71 -10.31 -84.20
CA HIS A 478 14.85 -11.49 -84.01
C HIS A 478 14.67 -12.01 -82.57
N GLN A 479 13.47 -11.86 -82.00
CA GLN A 479 12.29 -12.75 -82.16
C GLN A 479 12.59 -14.21 -81.80
N SER A 480 12.29 -14.56 -80.56
CA SER A 480 11.18 -15.45 -80.18
C SER A 480 11.00 -15.41 -78.67
#